data_AF-A0A7V5RGY8-F1
#
_entry.id   AF-A0A7V5RGY8-F1
#
_cell.length_a   1.000
_cell.length_b   1.000
_cell.length_c   1.000
_cell.angle_alpha   90.00
_cell.angle_beta   90.00
_cell.angle_gamma   90.00
#
_symmetry.space_group_name_H-M   'P 1'
#
loop_
_entity.id
_entity.type
_entity.pdbx_description
1 polymer ?
#
loop_
_entity_poly.entity_id
_entity_poly.type
_entity_poly.pdbx_seq_one_letter_code
_entity_poly.pdbx_strand_id
1 'polypeptide(L)'
;MELPPESHPAETRRAELALLGVIIAWGMNFAVVKGALTEFLPLSFNATRFAIASVALWLIASLRGIDLRVPRSLLLKIAIIGVMQTTLYQILFIEGIARTT
;
A
#
# COMPACT_ATOMS: atom_id res chain seq x y z
N MET A 1 -36.10 -6.70 2.44
CA MET A 1 -35.02 -5.71 2.57
C MET A 1 -34.65 -5.71 4.05
N GLU A 2 -33.79 -6.63 4.46
CA GLU A 2 -33.31 -6.73 5.84
C GLU A 2 -32.27 -5.63 6.06
N LEU A 3 -32.44 -4.82 7.10
CA LEU A 3 -31.46 -3.81 7.48
C LEU A 3 -30.19 -4.52 7.96
N PRO A 4 -28.99 -4.06 7.58
CA PRO A 4 -27.76 -4.63 8.10
C PRO A 4 -27.72 -4.49 9.63
N PRO A 5 -27.17 -5.47 10.35
CA PRO A 5 -27.08 -5.43 11.80
C PRO A 5 -26.30 -4.19 12.25
N GLU A 6 -26.84 -3.48 13.25
CA GLU A 6 -26.19 -2.35 13.91
C GLU A 6 -24.81 -2.80 14.44
N SER A 7 -23.72 -2.19 13.97
CA SER A 7 -22.38 -2.53 14.41
C SER A 7 -22.16 -2.12 15.87
N HIS A 8 -21.48 -2.98 16.65
CA HIS A 8 -21.23 -2.67 18.06
C HIS A 8 -20.30 -1.44 18.18
N PRO A 9 -20.54 -0.51 19.14
CA PRO A 9 -19.75 0.72 19.29
C PRO A 9 -18.23 0.50 19.40
N ALA A 10 -17.82 -0.63 20.00
CA ALA A 10 -16.41 -1.01 20.12
C ALA A 10 -15.76 -1.39 18.78
N GLU A 11 -16.52 -1.97 17.85
CA GLU A 11 -16.05 -2.31 16.51
C GLU A 11 -15.86 -1.04 15.67
N THR A 12 -16.81 -0.11 15.77
CA THR A 12 -16.72 1.22 15.17
C THR A 12 -15.48 1.97 15.66
N ARG A 13 -15.22 1.98 16.97
CA ARG A 13 -14.04 2.66 17.55
C ARG A 13 -12.72 2.06 17.08
N ARG A 14 -12.64 0.73 16.93
CA ARG A 14 -11.44 0.06 16.39
C ARG A 14 -11.20 0.43 14.93
N ALA A 15 -12.26 0.45 14.13
CA ALA A 15 -12.18 0.89 12.74
C ALA A 15 -11.74 2.36 12.63
N GLU A 16 -12.29 3.25 13.46
CA GLU A 16 -11.89 4.66 13.53
C GLU A 16 -10.40 4.83 13.88
N LEU A 17 -9.91 4.10 14.88
CA LEU A 17 -8.49 4.13 15.24
C LEU A 17 -7.59 3.58 14.13
N ALA A 18 -8.02 2.51 13.45
CA ALA A 18 -7.31 1.98 12.30
C ALA A 18 -7.25 3.02 11.15
N LEU A 19 -8.37 3.70 10.88
CA LEU A 19 -8.44 4.76 9.88
C LEU A 19 -7.57 5.96 10.24
N LEU A 20 -7.54 6.38 11.51
CA LEU A 20 -6.63 7.42 11.98
C LEU A 20 -5.16 7.04 11.74
N GLY A 21 -4.79 5.78 12.02
CA GLY A 21 -3.46 5.27 11.72
C GLY A 21 -3.12 5.32 10.23
N VAL A 22 -4.07 4.94 9.37
CA VAL A 22 -3.92 5.01 7.91
C VAL A 22 -3.72 6.46 7.46
N ILE A 23 -4.51 7.41 7.97
CA ILE A 23 -4.41 8.83 7.64
C ILE A 23 -3.04 9.39 8.02
N ILE A 24 -2.56 9.10 9.23
CA ILE A 24 -1.25 9.55 9.70
C ILE A 24 -0.13 8.98 8.82
N ALA A 25 -0.19 7.68 8.53
CA ALA A 25 0.81 7.01 7.70
C ALA A 25 0.87 7.60 6.28
N TRP A 26 -0.30 7.85 5.66
CA TRP A 26 -0.37 8.45 4.33
C TRP A 26 0.00 9.94 4.33
N GLY A 27 -0.43 10.71 5.33
CA GLY A 27 -0.07 12.12 5.46
C GLY A 27 1.44 12.32 5.64
N MET A 28 2.07 11.51 6.50
CA MET A 28 3.52 11.51 6.68
C MET A 28 4.27 11.05 5.43
N ASN A 29 3.66 10.19 4.62
CA ASN A 29 4.30 9.65 3.42
C ASN A 29 4.81 10.74 2.47
N PHE A 30 4.02 11.79 2.25
CA PHE A 30 4.39 12.91 1.38
C PHE A 30 5.65 13.62 1.85
N ALA A 31 5.73 13.93 3.15
CA ALA A 31 6.89 14.61 3.74
C ALA A 31 8.15 13.74 3.66
N VAL A 32 8.03 12.45 3.98
CA VAL A 32 9.14 11.49 3.91
C VAL A 32 9.62 11.31 2.48
N VAL A 33 8.70 11.20 1.51
CA VAL A 33 9.05 11.08 0.09
C VAL A 33 9.80 12.32 -0.38
N LYS A 34 9.29 13.53 -0.11
CA LYS A 34 9.98 14.79 -0.48
C LYS A 34 11.41 14.83 0.11
N GLY A 35 11.57 14.45 1.38
CA GLY A 35 12.88 14.36 2.02
C GLY A 35 13.79 13.34 1.33
N ALA A 36 13.29 12.12 1.06
CA ALA A 36 14.07 11.06 0.44
C ALA A 36 14.50 11.37 -1.00
N LEU A 37 13.68 12.12 -1.76
CA LEU A 37 14.01 12.52 -3.13
C LEU A 37 15.21 13.50 -3.22
N THR A 38 15.68 14.04 -2.08
CA THR A 38 16.92 14.81 -2.05
C THR A 38 18.17 13.94 -2.19
N GLU A 39 18.09 12.67 -1.82
CA GLU A 39 19.21 11.72 -1.86
C GLU A 39 18.99 10.55 -2.83
N PHE A 40 17.73 10.23 -3.15
CA PHE A 40 17.36 9.12 -4.02
C PHE A 40 16.72 9.61 -5.32
N LEU A 41 17.08 8.94 -6.42
CA LEU A 41 16.32 9.03 -7.66
C LEU A 41 14.87 8.54 -7.43
N PRO A 42 13.85 9.19 -8.01
CA PRO A 42 12.43 8.87 -7.79
C PRO A 42 12.08 7.39 -7.93
N LEU A 43 12.53 6.77 -9.02
CA LEU A 43 12.23 5.38 -9.31
C LEU A 43 12.99 4.41 -8.40
N SER A 44 14.23 4.74 -8.03
CA SER A 44 15.05 3.94 -7.11
C SER A 44 14.47 3.90 -5.71
N PHE A 45 13.94 5.03 -5.22
CA PHE A 45 13.24 5.08 -3.94
C PHE A 45 12.02 4.15 -3.94
N ASN A 46 11.17 4.24 -4.98
CA ASN A 46 10.00 3.38 -5.11
C ASN A 46 10.38 1.89 -5.23
N ALA A 47 11.37 1.55 -6.06
CA ALA A 47 11.83 0.17 -6.22
C ALA A 47 12.30 -0.42 -4.88
N THR A 48 13.10 0.33 -4.13
CA THR A 48 13.60 -0.09 -2.81
C THR A 48 12.45 -0.27 -1.82
N ARG A 49 11.54 0.71 -1.75
CA ARG A 49 10.35 0.65 -0.89
C ARG A 49 9.50 -0.58 -1.19
N PHE A 50 9.22 -0.86 -2.46
CA PHE A 50 8.41 -2.02 -2.85
C PHE A 50 9.12 -3.33 -2.58
N ALA A 51 10.43 -3.42 -2.82
CA ALA A 51 11.20 -4.61 -2.48
C ALA A 51 11.11 -4.92 -0.97
N ILE A 52 11.32 -3.92 -0.12
CA ILE A 52 11.20 -4.07 1.34
C ILE A 52 9.78 -4.48 1.72
N ALA A 53 8.76 -3.83 1.16
CA ALA A 53 7.36 -4.14 1.46
C ALA A 53 6.98 -5.57 1.03
N SER A 54 7.42 -6.01 -0.16
CA SER A 54 7.18 -7.37 -0.66
C SER A 54 7.84 -8.42 0.24
N VAL A 55 9.09 -8.21 0.65
CA VAL A 55 9.78 -9.12 1.58
C VAL A 55 9.08 -9.14 2.94
N ALA A 56 8.70 -7.99 3.48
CA ALA A 56 7.99 -7.91 4.75
C ALA A 56 6.63 -8.65 4.70
N LEU A 57 5.84 -8.42 3.65
CA LEU A 57 4.57 -9.11 3.46
C LEU A 57 4.75 -10.62 3.26
N TRP A 58 5.76 -11.03 2.49
CA TRP A 58 6.10 -12.43 2.33
C TRP A 58 6.46 -13.09 3.67
N LEU A 59 7.33 -12.45 4.47
CA LEU A 59 7.69 -12.93 5.81
C LEU A 59 6.46 -13.04 6.72
N ILE A 60 5.60 -12.02 6.76
CA ILE A 60 4.38 -12.04 7.56
C ILE A 60 3.47 -13.18 7.12
N ALA A 61 3.30 -13.40 5.81
CA ALA A 61 2.48 -14.48 5.28
C ALA A 61 3.07 -15.86 5.66
N SER A 62 4.39 -16.03 5.50
CA SER A 62 5.09 -17.27 5.88
C SER A 62 4.97 -17.57 7.37
N LEU A 63 5.18 -16.56 8.24
CA LEU A 63 5.05 -16.71 9.70
C LEU A 63 3.62 -17.02 10.15
N ARG A 64 2.62 -16.59 9.38
CA ARG A 64 1.20 -16.88 9.64
C ARG A 64 0.71 -18.16 8.96
N GLY A 65 1.57 -18.87 8.22
CA GLY A 65 1.19 -20.08 7.49
C GLY A 65 0.18 -19.84 6.35
N ILE A 66 0.14 -18.63 5.79
CA ILE A 66 -0.76 -18.27 4.69
C ILE A 66 -0.20 -18.87 3.39
N ASP A 67 -1.01 -19.68 2.70
CA ASP A 67 -0.64 -20.18 1.38
C ASP A 67 -0.71 -19.05 0.34
N LEU A 68 0.43 -18.76 -0.28
CA LEU A 68 0.57 -17.73 -1.32
C LEU A 68 0.39 -18.29 -2.74
N ARG A 69 -0.02 -19.55 -2.89
CA ARG A 69 -0.27 -20.16 -4.20
C ARG A 69 -1.43 -19.48 -4.91
N VAL A 70 -1.10 -18.78 -5.99
CA VAL A 70 -2.07 -18.17 -6.89
C VAL A 70 -2.35 -19.11 -8.07
N PRO A 71 -3.63 -19.38 -8.40
CA PRO A 71 -3.97 -20.10 -9.63
C PRO A 71 -3.43 -19.38 -10.87
N ARG A 72 -2.86 -20.13 -11.81
CA ARG A 72 -2.28 -19.55 -13.04
C ARG A 72 -3.27 -18.71 -13.85
N SER A 73 -4.55 -19.08 -13.81
CA SER A 73 -5.65 -18.33 -14.43
C SER A 73 -5.83 -16.92 -13.85
N LEU A 74 -5.42 -16.68 -12.61
CA LEU A 74 -5.55 -15.41 -11.91
C LEU A 74 -4.27 -14.56 -11.96
N LEU A 75 -3.12 -15.17 -12.27
CA LEU A 75 -1.82 -14.47 -12.32
C LEU A 75 -1.84 -13.26 -13.26
N LEU A 76 -2.39 -13.41 -14.46
CA LEU A 76 -2.47 -12.29 -15.41
C LEU A 76 -3.35 -11.15 -14.87
N LYS A 77 -4.48 -11.48 -14.22
CA LYS A 77 -5.37 -10.49 -13.63
C LYS A 77 -4.69 -9.75 -12.49
N ILE A 78 -3.99 -10.46 -11.61
CA ILE A 78 -3.20 -9.85 -10.52
C ILE A 78 -2.08 -9.00 -11.07
N ALA A 79 -1.37 -9.46 -12.10
CA ALA A 79 -0.31 -8.69 -12.74
C ALA A 79 -0.84 -7.39 -13.35
N ILE A 80 -1.97 -7.43 -14.08
CA ILE A 80 -2.60 -6.24 -14.67
C ILE A 80 -3.03 -5.27 -13.56
N ILE A 81 -3.71 -5.76 -12.52
CA ILE A 81 -4.16 -4.92 -11.40
C ILE A 81 -2.96 -4.32 -10.69
N GLY A 82 -1.92 -5.10 -10.40
CA GLY A 82 -0.70 -4.63 -9.74
C GLY A 82 0.03 -3.58 -10.57
N VAL A 83 0.18 -3.80 -11.88
CA VAL A 83 0.82 -2.82 -12.78
C VAL A 83 0.01 -1.52 -12.83
N MET A 84 -1.31 -1.59 -12.97
CA MET A 84 -2.15 -0.40 -13.07
C MET A 84 -2.24 0.37 -11.75
N GLN A 85 -2.43 -0.34 -10.64
CA GLN A 85 -2.67 0.27 -9.33
C GLN A 85 -1.39 0.60 -8.59
N THR A 86 -0.35 -0.24 -8.68
CA THR A 86 0.92 0.01 -7.97
C THR A 86 1.90 0.75 -8.87
N THR A 87 2.18 0.25 -10.09
CA THR A 87 3.27 0.82 -10.91
C THR A 87 2.88 2.14 -11.56
N LEU A 88 1.78 2.17 -12.31
CA LEU A 88 1.39 3.38 -13.05
C LEU A 88 1.04 4.52 -12.11
N TYR A 89 0.23 4.24 -11.09
CA TYR A 89 -0.07 5.21 -10.03
C TYR A 89 1.20 5.76 -9.38
N GLN A 90 2.16 4.89 -9.02
CA GLN A 90 3.37 5.38 -8.35
C GLN A 90 4.31 6.17 -9.22
N ILE A 91 4.40 5.85 -10.51
CA ILE A 91 5.17 6.67 -11.44
C ILE A 91 4.56 8.07 -11.50
N LEU A 92 3.24 8.16 -11.70
CA LEU A 92 2.54 9.45 -11.74
C LEU A 92 2.67 10.22 -10.42
N PHE A 93 2.57 9.52 -9.29
CA PHE A 93 2.71 10.11 -7.96
C PHE A 93 4.12 10.66 -7.71
N ILE A 94 5.15 9.84 -7.91
CA ILE A 94 6.53 10.23 -7.57
C ILE A 94 7.05 11.31 -8.50
N GLU A 95 6.73 11.24 -9.79
CA GLU A 95 7.05 12.28 -10.76
C GLU A 95 6.27 13.57 -10.51
N GLY A 96 4.99 13.46 -10.11
CA GLY A 96 4.18 14.62 -9.73
C GLY A 96 4.75 15.35 -8.51
N ILE A 97 5.15 14.60 -7.48
CA ILE A 97 5.79 15.17 -6.28
C ILE A 97 7.17 15.75 -6.62
N ALA A 98 7.98 15.07 -7.43
CA ALA A 98 9.28 15.58 -7.85
C ALA A 98 9.20 16.91 -8.62
N ARG A 99 8.08 17.17 -9.32
CA ARG A 99 7.85 18.39 -10.10
C ARG A 99 7.15 19.51 -9.34
N THR A 100 6.70 19.27 -8.11
CA THR A 100 6.00 20.24 -7.29
C THR A 100 6.85 20.62 -6.07
N THR A 101 7.22 21.90 -5.98
CA THR A 101 8.08 22.47 -4.94
C THR A 101 7.53 22.21 -3.54
#